data_AF-A0A816FJ67-F1
#
_entry.id   AF-A0A816FJ67-F1
#
_cell.length_a   1.000
_cell.length_b   1.000
_cell.length_c   1.000
_cell.angle_alpha   90.00
_cell.angle_beta   90.00
_cell.angle_gamma   90.00
#
_symmetry.space_group_name_H-M   'P 1'
#
loop_
_entity.id
_entity.type
_entity.pdbx_description
1 polymer ?
#
loop_
_entity_poly.entity_id
_entity_poly.type
_entity_poly.pdbx_seq_one_letter_code
_entity_poly.pdbx_strand_id
1 'polypeptide(L)' 'MIAVLDIFGFENFKLNSFEQICINLTNEHMQRFLNKHIYDLEIQDCQSEGIETIDINYIDNHYVIDTFLNVSN' A
#
# COMPACT_ATOMS: atom_id res chain seq x y z
N MET A 1 -21.26 10.82 -3.33
CA MET A 1 -20.86 10.45 -4.70
C MET A 1 -20.08 9.16 -4.61
N ILE A 2 -20.41 8.15 -5.42
CA ILE A 2 -19.67 6.89 -5.48
C ILE A 2 -18.67 7.03 -6.63
N ALA A 3 -17.40 6.77 -6.38
CA ALA A 3 -16.33 6.82 -7.38
C ALA A 3 -15.74 5.41 -7.58
N VAL A 4 -15.35 5.10 -8.82
CA VAL A 4 -14.68 3.85 -9.18
C VAL A 4 -13.28 4.21 -9.68
N LEU A 5 -12.27 3.55 -9.12
CA LEU A 5 -10.87 3.69 -9.53
C LEU A 5 -10.51 2.49 -10.42
N ASP A 6 -10.08 2.75 -11.65
CA ASP A 6 -9.58 1.74 -12.59
C ASP A 6 -8.10 2.04 -12.88
N ILE A 7 -7.22 1.10 -12.54
CA ILE A 7 -5.76 1.22 -12.66
C ILE A 7 -5.13 -0.11 -13.07
N PHE A 8 -3.93 -0.06 -13.63
CA PHE A 8 -3.13 -1.24 -13.93
C PHE A 8 -2.59 -1.91 -12.66
N GLY A 9 -2.71 -3.24 -12.58
CA GLY A 9 -2.09 -4.04 -11.52
C GLY A 9 -0.58 -4.25 -11.73
N PHE A 10 0.05 -5.01 -10.83
CA PHE A 10 1.48 -5.35 -10.92
C PHE A 10 1.82 -6.10 -12.22
N GLU A 11 2.92 -5.68 -12.86
CA GLU A 11 3.46 -6.30 -14.06
C GLU A 11 4.86 -6.88 -13.81
N ASN A 12 5.13 -8.07 -14.36
CA ASN A 12 6.45 -8.70 -14.27
C ASN A 12 6.80 -9.47 -15.55
N PHE A 13 7.66 -8.88 -16.37
CA PHE A 13 8.19 -9.48 -17.60
C PHE A 13 9.65 -9.91 -17.46
N LYS A 14 10.18 -10.63 -18.46
CA LYS A 14 11.61 -11.00 -18.51
C LYS A 14 12.55 -9.79 -18.47
N LEU A 15 12.12 -8.67 -19.05
CA LEU A 15 12.80 -7.39 -19.00
C LEU A 15 11.72 -6.31 -18.81
N ASN A 16 11.72 -5.67 -17.65
CA ASN A 16 10.80 -4.59 -17.33
C ASN A 16 11.38 -3.26 -17.85
N SER A 17 10.57 -2.50 -18.58
CA SER A 17 10.94 -1.15 -19.01
C SER A 17 10.67 -0.13 -17.90
N PHE A 18 11.03 1.13 -18.14
CA PHE A 18 10.70 2.22 -17.21
C PHE A 18 9.20 2.34 -16.92
N GLU A 19 8.35 2.03 -17.90
CA GLU A 19 6.89 2.05 -17.74
C GLU A 19 6.42 1.07 -16.65
N GLN A 20 6.91 -0.18 -16.69
CA GLN A 20 6.60 -1.18 -15.68
C GLN A 20 7.06 -0.75 -14.29
N ILE A 21 8.19 -0.04 -14.19
CA ILE A 21 8.65 0.51 -12.91
C ILE A 21 7.64 1.54 -12.38
N CYS A 22 7.15 2.45 -13.21
CA CYS A 22 6.13 3.42 -12.81
C CYS A 22 4.80 2.76 -12.40
N ILE A 23 4.35 1.75 -13.15
CA ILE A 23 3.14 0.97 -12.84
C ILE A 23 3.31 0.25 -11.49
N ASN A 24 4.41 -0.47 -11.30
CA ASN A 24 4.67 -1.23 -10.08
C ASN A 24 4.87 -0.31 -8.87
N LEU A 25 5.55 0.83 -9.03
CA LEU A 25 5.69 1.81 -7.95
C LEU A 25 4.33 2.41 -7.54
N THR A 26 3.46 2.68 -8.51
CA THR A 26 2.08 3.12 -8.22
C THR A 26 1.31 2.07 -7.42
N ASN A 27 1.47 0.79 -7.77
CA ASN A 27 0.86 -0.31 -7.03
C ASN A 27 1.44 -0.45 -5.61
N GLU A 28 2.75 -0.26 -5.41
CA GLU A 28 3.36 -0.24 -4.07
C GLU A 28 2.77 0.88 -3.20
N HIS A 29 2.59 2.09 -3.75
CA HIS A 29 1.92 3.18 -3.05
C HIS A 29 0.48 2.86 -2.66
N MET A 30 -0.28 2.25 -3.57
CA MET A 30 -1.65 1.84 -3.29
C MET A 30 -1.70 0.74 -2.23
N GLN A 31 -0.79 -0.23 -2.27
CA GLN A 31 -0.68 -1.28 -1.26
C GLN A 31 -0.40 -0.68 0.12
N ARG A 32 0.49 0.31 0.22
CA ARG A 32 0.74 1.03 1.49
C ARG A 32 -0.52 1.68 2.03
N PHE A 33 -1.25 2.39 1.17
CA PHE A 33 -2.48 3.07 1.55
C PHE A 33 -3.55 2.08 2.03
N LEU A 34 -3.75 0.97 1.30
CA LEU A 34 -4.73 -0.04 1.66
C LEU A 34 -4.38 -0.75 2.96
N ASN A 35 -3.13 -1.17 3.14
CA ASN A 35 -2.69 -1.84 4.37
C ASN A 35 -2.96 -0.97 5.60
N LYS A 36 -2.59 0.33 5.53
CA LYS A 36 -2.88 1.27 6.62
C LYS A 36 -4.38 1.48 6.83
N HIS A 37 -5.15 1.63 5.76
CA HIS A 37 -6.59 1.87 5.86
C HIS A 37 -7.33 0.69 6.50
N ILE A 38 -7.04 -0.53 6.05
CA ILE A 38 -7.64 -1.75 6.62
C ILE A 38 -7.23 -1.90 8.10
N TYR A 39 -5.96 -1.67 8.44
CA TYR A 39 -5.52 -1.70 9.82
C TYR A 39 -6.29 -0.71 10.71
N ASP A 40 -6.42 0.54 10.25
CA ASP A 40 -7.15 1.57 11.00
C ASP A 40 -8.64 1.18 11.18
N LEU A 41 -9.26 0.52 10.19
CA LEU A 41 -10.63 -0.01 10.28
C LEU A 41 -10.75 -1.17 11.29
N GLU A 42 -9.83 -2.14 11.25
CA GLU A 42 -9.85 -3.28 12.18
C GLU A 42 -9.71 -2.83 13.64
N ILE A 43 -8.89 -1.82 13.91
CA ILE A 43 -8.75 -1.23 15.24
C ILE A 43 -10.06 -0.56 15.69
N GLN A 44 -10.74 0.16 14.80
CA GLN A 44 -12.04 0.78 15.09
C GLN A 44 -13.11 -0.27 15.39
N ASP A 45 -13.16 -1.36 14.61
CA ASP A 45 -14.11 -2.45 14.81
C ASP A 45 -13.87 -3.14 16.17
N CYS A 46 -12.63 -3.47 16.50
CA CYS A 46 -12.26 -4.05 17.79
C CYS A 46 -12.66 -3.14 18.97
N GLN A 47 -12.40 -1.83 18.86
CA GLN A 47 -12.80 -0.85 19.89
C GLN A 47 -14.32 -0.78 20.04
N SER A 48 -15.07 -0.88 18.94
CA SER A 48 -16.53 -0.86 18.95
C SER A 48 -17.13 -2.09 19.63
N GLU A 49 -16.45 -3.24 19.55
CA GLU A 49 -16.85 -4.50 20.17
C GLU A 49 -16.31 -4.69 21.59
N GLY A 50 -15.47 -3.76 22.09
CA GLY A 50 -14.83 -3.85 23.40
C GLY A 50 -13.76 -4.94 23.49
N ILE A 51 -13.18 -5.32 22.35
CA ILE A 51 -12.09 -6.30 22.25
C ILE A 51 -10.76 -5.57 22.46
N GLU A 52 -9.86 -6.15 23.26
CA GLU A 52 -8.51 -5.62 23.45
C GLU A 52 -7.74 -5.67 22.13
N THR A 53 -7.36 -4.51 21.62
CA THR A 53 -6.55 -4.39 20.40
C THR A 53 -5.12 -4.81 20.72
N ILE A 54 -4.64 -5.85 20.04
CA ILE A 54 -3.24 -6.24 20.05
C ILE A 54 -2.53 -5.35 19.01
N ASP A 55 -1.33 -4.85 19.32
CA ASP A 55 -0.53 -4.12 18.34
C ASP A 55 -0.07 -5.12 17.25
N ILE A 56 -0.84 -5.23 16.17
CA ILE A 56 -0.55 -6.16 15.08
C ILE A 56 0.43 -5.46 14.13
N ASN A 57 1.63 -6.01 14.06
CA ASN A 57 2.65 -5.51 13.15
C ASN A 57 2.29 -5.95 11.72
N TYR A 58 1.90 -5.00 10.86
CA TYR A 58 1.69 -5.26 9.43
C TYR A 58 2.96 -4.97 8.63
N ILE A 59 3.06 -5.58 7.44
CA ILE A 59 4.22 -5.41 6.56
C ILE A 59 4.14 -4.03 5.90
N ASP A 60 5.02 -3.13 6.33
CA ASP A 60 5.21 -1.81 5.71
C ASP A 60 6.20 -1.91 4.54
N ASN A 61 5.80 -1.39 3.38
CA ASN A 61 6.62 -1.30 2.18
C ASN A 61 7.26 0.09 2.00
N HIS A 62 7.24 0.94 3.03
CA HIS A 62 7.84 2.27 3.04
C HIS A 62 9.27 2.31 2.51
N TYR A 63 10.09 1.32 2.87
CA TYR A 63 11.48 1.25 2.42
C TYR A 63 11.60 1.13 0.89
N VAL A 64 10.70 0.36 0.26
CA VAL A 64 10.66 0.21 -1.21
C VAL A 64 10.35 1.55 -1.85
N ILE A 65 9.27 2.19 -1.39
CA ILE A 65 8.82 3.49 -1.90
C ILE A 65 9.92 4.56 -1.75
N ASP A 66 10.54 4.64 -0.58
CA ASP A 66 11.60 5.62 -0.31
C ASP A 66 12.82 5.39 -1.17
N THR A 67 13.20 4.13 -1.41
CA THR A 67 14.35 3.83 -2.26
C THR A 67 14.18 4.37 -3.68
N PHE A 68 12.95 4.38 -4.20
CA PHE A 68 12.66 4.87 -5.55
C PHE A 68 12.34 6.36 -5.62
N LEU A 69 11.78 6.95 -4.57
CA LEU A 69 11.32 8.35 -4.58
C LEU A 69 12.23 9.32 -3.81
N ASN A 70 12.97 8.87 -2.81
CA ASN A 70 13.94 9.68 -2.10
C ASN A 70 15.31 9.54 -2.76
N VAL A 71 15.44 10.10 -3.97
CA VAL A 71 16.75 10.44 -4.51
C VAL A 71 17.24 11.66 -3.73
N SER A 72 18.18 11.44 -2.81
CA SER A 72 18.78 12.48 -1.97
C SER A 72 19.16 13.71 -2.79
N ASN A 73 18.66 14.88 -2.37
CA ASN A 73 19.32 16.16 -2.64
C ASN A 73 20.70 16.20 -1.98
#